data_AF-A0A820A814-F1
#
_entry.id   AF-A0A820A814-F1
#
_cell.length_a   1.000
_cell.length_b   1.000
_cell.length_c   1.000
_cell.angle_alpha   90.00
_cell.angle_beta   90.00
_cell.angle_gamma   90.00
#
_symmetry.space_group_name_H-M   'P 1'
#
loop_
_entity.id
_entity.type
_entity.pdbx_description
1 polymer ?
#
loop_
_entity_poly.entity_id
_entity_poly.type
_entity_poly.pdbx_seq_one_letter_code
_entity_poly.pdbx_strand_id
1 'polypeptide(L)'
;DNPKEVKVLFDINACFEIKSFEEDKSFQIINMKLSNEGPKIAKDFLESTRKEIEETSDSIIVGRLLCDLGEYDESQKYFEQLLDKSNNEDRSWIEFNIGRALDFKGQWKEAEKYYNRAYNRMMEDGSN
;
A
#
# COMPACT_ATOMS: atom_id res chain seq x y z
N ASP A 1 12.17 -41.59 1.60
CA ASP A 1 11.39 -40.73 2.52
C ASP A 1 12.13 -40.48 3.81
N ASN A 2 12.34 -39.20 4.15
CA ASN A 2 13.00 -38.78 5.38
C ASN A 2 11.92 -38.62 6.48
N PRO A 3 11.95 -39.42 7.57
CA PRO A 3 10.86 -39.50 8.55
C PRO A 3 10.66 -38.23 9.40
N LYS A 4 11.45 -37.18 9.18
CA LYS A 4 11.32 -35.87 9.84
C LYS A 4 10.64 -34.79 8.99
N GLU A 5 10.34 -35.07 7.72
CA GLU A 5 9.76 -34.09 6.81
C GLU A 5 8.23 -34.11 6.94
N VAL A 6 7.67 -33.19 7.72
CA VAL A 6 6.22 -32.98 7.82
C VAL A 6 5.77 -32.18 6.59
N LYS A 7 5.28 -32.89 5.57
CA LYS A 7 4.67 -32.25 4.39
C LYS A 7 3.26 -31.81 4.74
N VAL A 8 3.04 -30.50 4.80
CA VAL A 8 1.70 -29.90 4.96
C VAL A 8 1.15 -29.63 3.57
N LEU A 9 -0.04 -30.16 3.26
CA LEU A 9 -0.80 -29.73 2.08
C LEU A 9 -1.37 -28.35 2.40
N PHE A 10 -0.89 -27.29 1.72
CA PHE A 10 -1.38 -25.93 1.91
C PHE A 10 -2.03 -25.41 0.63
N ASP A 11 -3.09 -24.61 0.81
CA ASP A 11 -3.68 -23.78 -0.24
C ASP A 11 -2.97 -22.42 -0.26
N ILE A 12 -3.06 -21.67 -1.38
CA ILE A 12 -2.47 -20.33 -1.53
C ILE A 12 -2.97 -19.33 -0.47
N ASN A 13 -4.10 -19.63 0.17
CA ASN A 13 -4.73 -18.81 1.21
C ASN A 13 -4.41 -19.28 2.64
N ALA A 14 -3.53 -20.28 2.80
CA ALA A 14 -3.12 -20.73 4.12
C ALA A 14 -2.33 -19.63 4.84
N CYS A 15 -2.79 -19.26 6.03
CA CYS A 15 -2.13 -18.26 6.86
C CYS A 15 -1.12 -18.94 7.79
N PHE A 16 0.07 -18.36 7.92
CA PHE A 16 1.13 -18.90 8.76
C PHE A 16 1.66 -17.83 9.71
N GLU A 17 1.83 -18.22 10.97
CA GLU A 17 2.44 -17.39 12.00
C GLU A 17 3.96 -17.67 12.04
N ILE A 18 4.77 -16.62 11.91
CA ILE A 18 6.23 -16.72 12.05
C ILE A 18 6.57 -16.90 13.53
N LYS A 19 7.39 -17.92 13.85
CA LYS A 19 7.78 -18.27 15.21
C LYS A 19 9.21 -17.90 15.54
N SER A 20 10.14 -18.17 14.62
CA SER A 20 11.54 -17.82 14.80
C SER A 20 12.26 -17.70 13.46
N PHE A 21 13.39 -17.01 13.51
CA PHE A 21 14.37 -16.98 12.45
C PHE A 21 15.61 -17.70 12.96
N GLU A 22 16.14 -18.60 12.15
CA GLU A 22 17.38 -19.33 12.41
C GLU A 22 18.33 -19.13 11.24
N GLU A 23 19.61 -18.99 11.53
CA GLU A 23 20.64 -18.85 10.50
C GLU A 23 21.45 -20.14 10.44
N ASP A 24 21.40 -20.83 9.31
CA ASP A 24 22.24 -22.00 9.04
C ASP A 24 23.16 -21.69 7.88
N LYS A 25 24.38 -21.24 8.20
CA LYS A 25 25.58 -21.03 7.36
C LYS A 25 25.39 -20.24 6.06
N SER A 26 24.49 -20.67 5.20
CA SER A 26 24.17 -20.12 3.87
C SER A 26 22.69 -19.81 3.67
N PHE A 27 21.80 -20.16 4.61
CA PHE A 27 20.36 -19.93 4.51
C PHE A 27 19.79 -19.31 5.78
N GLN A 28 18.79 -18.45 5.61
CA GLN A 28 17.88 -18.08 6.69
C GLN A 28 16.68 -19.03 6.67
N ILE A 29 16.47 -19.71 7.79
CA ILE A 29 15.36 -20.61 8.02
C ILE A 29 14.30 -19.84 8.80
N ILE A 30 13.11 -19.71 8.20
CA ILE A 30 11.95 -19.09 8.86
C ILE A 30 11.06 -20.23 9.37
N ASN A 31 11.00 -20.38 10.69
CA ASN A 31 10.10 -21.35 11.30
C ASN A 31 8.70 -20.77 11.40
N MET A 32 7.73 -21.49 10.85
CA MET A 32 6.34 -21.03 10.75
C MET A 32 5.37 -22.10 11.24
N LYS A 33 4.19 -21.69 11.70
CA LYS A 33 3.10 -22.58 12.10
C LYS A 33 1.81 -22.19 11.38
N LEU A 34 1.05 -23.19 10.90
CA LEU A 34 -0.28 -22.95 10.34
C LEU A 34 -1.17 -22.24 11.35
N SER A 35 -1.85 -21.19 10.90
CA SER A 35 -2.70 -20.33 11.71
C SER A 35 -4.11 -20.28 11.14
N ASN A 36 -5.10 -20.25 12.05
CA ASN A 36 -6.51 -20.01 11.71
C ASN A 36 -6.88 -18.53 11.82
N GLU A 37 -5.89 -17.63 11.95
CA GLU A 37 -6.12 -16.19 12.07
C GLU A 37 -6.37 -15.50 10.73
N GLY A 38 -6.20 -16.19 9.60
CA GLY A 38 -6.43 -15.63 8.26
C GLY A 38 -7.77 -14.89 8.13
N PRO A 39 -8.92 -15.49 8.52
CA PRO A 39 -10.22 -14.79 8.51
C PRO A 39 -10.26 -13.54 9.39
N LYS A 40 -9.56 -13.56 10.54
CA LYS A 40 -9.49 -12.40 11.43
C LYS A 40 -8.66 -11.28 10.79
N ILE A 41 -7.48 -11.62 10.26
CA ILE A 41 -6.61 -10.65 9.55
C ILE A 41 -7.36 -10.02 8.38
N ALA A 42 -8.05 -10.83 7.58
CA ALA A 42 -8.86 -10.34 6.47
C ALA A 42 -9.97 -9.40 6.95
N LYS A 43 -10.66 -9.76 8.05
CA LYS A 43 -11.68 -8.90 8.64
C LYS A 43 -11.09 -7.58 9.14
N ASP A 44 -9.99 -7.63 9.89
CA ASP A 44 -9.32 -6.44 10.45
C ASP A 44 -8.87 -5.49 9.33
N PHE A 45 -8.32 -6.04 8.24
CA PHE A 45 -7.96 -5.29 7.03
C PHE A 45 -9.18 -4.64 6.34
N LEU A 46 -10.28 -5.38 6.20
CA LEU A 46 -11.51 -4.84 5.60
C LEU A 46 -12.12 -3.74 6.47
N GLU A 47 -12.05 -3.87 7.79
CA GLU A 47 -12.55 -2.88 8.74
C GLU A 47 -11.70 -1.61 8.74
N SER A 48 -10.36 -1.73 8.71
CA SER A 48 -9.46 -0.59 8.56
C SER A 48 -9.65 0.12 7.23
N THR A 49 -9.74 -0.64 6.13
CA THR A 49 -9.97 -0.09 4.80
C THR A 49 -11.31 0.64 4.73
N ARG A 50 -12.37 0.07 5.31
CA ARG A 50 -13.68 0.73 5.38
C ARG A 50 -13.60 2.06 6.12
N LYS A 51 -12.93 2.08 7.27
CA LYS A 51 -12.76 3.31 8.05
C LYS A 51 -12.00 4.38 7.26
N GLU A 52 -10.91 4.01 6.59
CA GLU A 52 -10.17 4.94 5.73
C GLU A 52 -11.03 5.46 4.57
N ILE A 53 -11.86 4.60 3.96
CA ILE A 53 -12.79 4.98 2.89
C ILE A 53 -13.86 5.95 3.40
N GLU A 54 -14.39 5.77 4.61
CA GLU A 54 -15.38 6.68 5.20
C GLU A 54 -14.80 8.09 5.44
N GLU A 55 -13.49 8.19 5.66
CA GLU A 55 -12.78 9.44 5.93
C GLU A 55 -12.13 10.05 4.65
N THR A 56 -12.13 9.33 3.53
CA THR A 56 -11.46 9.70 2.27
C THR A 56 -12.47 9.90 1.14
N SER A 57 -12.24 10.88 0.27
CA SER A 57 -13.12 11.07 -0.88
C SER A 57 -13.03 9.93 -1.90
N ASP A 58 -14.15 9.66 -2.58
CA ASP A 58 -14.24 8.66 -3.66
C ASP A 58 -13.17 8.86 -4.74
N SER A 59 -12.86 10.12 -5.08
CA SER A 59 -11.86 10.47 -6.08
C SER A 59 -10.46 9.99 -5.67
N ILE A 60 -10.08 10.24 -4.42
CA ILE A 60 -8.77 9.80 -3.91
C ILE A 60 -8.72 8.28 -3.85
N ILE A 61 -9.78 7.62 -3.40
CA ILE A 61 -9.85 6.14 -3.32
C ILE A 61 -9.62 5.52 -4.70
N VAL A 62 -10.30 5.99 -5.75
CA VAL A 62 -10.15 5.46 -7.11
C VAL A 62 -8.70 5.54 -7.58
N GLY A 63 -8.07 6.72 -7.45
CA GLY A 63 -6.69 6.89 -7.89
C GLY A 63 -5.70 6.05 -7.09
N ARG A 64 -5.93 5.84 -5.78
CA ARG A 64 -5.11 4.97 -4.93
C ARG A 64 -5.24 3.51 -5.34
N LEU A 65 -6.46 3.03 -5.59
CA LEU A 65 -6.71 1.66 -6.02
C LEU A 65 -6.01 1.34 -7.35
N LEU A 66 -5.99 2.27 -8.31
CA LEU A 66 -5.20 2.10 -9.53
C LEU A 66 -3.72 1.88 -9.21
N CYS A 67 -3.17 2.66 -8.29
CA CYS A 67 -1.78 2.52 -7.84
C CYS A 67 -1.52 1.18 -7.15
N ASP A 68 -2.40 0.77 -6.24
CA ASP A 68 -2.24 -0.47 -5.46
C ASP A 68 -2.41 -1.73 -6.32
N LEU A 69 -3.13 -1.63 -7.44
CA LEU A 69 -3.25 -2.67 -8.47
C LEU A 69 -2.03 -2.75 -9.41
N GLY A 70 -1.07 -1.82 -9.29
CA GLY A 70 0.09 -1.76 -10.18
C GLY A 70 -0.13 -0.92 -11.45
N GLU A 71 -1.31 -0.32 -11.62
CA GLU A 71 -1.67 0.52 -12.77
C GLU A 71 -1.14 1.95 -12.56
N TYR A 72 0.18 2.08 -12.40
CA TYR A 72 0.81 3.32 -11.96
C TYR A 72 0.65 4.47 -12.98
N ASP A 73 0.70 4.17 -14.27
CA ASP A 73 0.50 5.18 -15.33
C ASP A 73 -0.92 5.74 -15.34
N GLU A 74 -1.92 4.88 -15.18
CA GLU A 74 -3.32 5.31 -15.09
C GLU A 74 -3.60 6.04 -13.78
N SER A 75 -3.02 5.61 -12.66
CA SER A 75 -3.08 6.33 -11.39
C SER A 75 -2.52 7.75 -11.51
N GLN A 76 -1.31 7.89 -12.08
CA GLN A 76 -0.67 9.19 -12.31
C GLN A 76 -1.58 10.09 -13.16
N LYS A 77 -2.02 9.60 -14.32
CA LYS A 77 -2.88 10.35 -15.25
C LYS A 77 -4.19 10.76 -14.60
N TYR A 78 -4.80 9.86 -13.82
CA TYR A 78 -6.02 10.14 -13.09
C TYR A 78 -5.83 11.30 -12.11
N PHE A 79 -4.76 11.27 -11.30
CA PHE A 79 -4.50 12.32 -10.34
C PHE A 79 -4.06 13.64 -10.99
N GLU A 80 -3.34 13.62 -12.11
CA GLU A 80 -3.04 14.83 -12.90
C GLU A 80 -4.32 15.49 -13.42
N GLN A 81 -5.25 14.70 -13.96
CA GLN A 81 -6.57 15.21 -14.37
C GLN A 81 -7.40 15.71 -13.19
N LEU A 82 -7.28 15.07 -12.02
CA LEU A 82 -7.94 15.53 -10.80
C LEU A 82 -7.34 16.86 -10.34
N LEU A 83 -6.02 17.04 -10.43
CA LEU A 83 -5.33 18.28 -10.07
C LEU A 83 -5.72 19.46 -10.98
N ASP A 84 -5.93 19.20 -12.27
CA ASP A 84 -6.29 20.22 -13.26
C ASP A 84 -7.77 20.66 -13.17
N LYS A 85 -8.63 19.87 -12.54
CA LYS A 85 -10.05 20.19 -12.37
C LYS A 85 -10.27 21.03 -11.11
N SER A 86 -11.24 21.94 -11.15
CA SER A 86 -11.80 22.49 -9.92
C SER A 86 -12.62 21.40 -9.24
N ASN A 87 -12.16 20.97 -8.08
CA ASN A 87 -12.83 20.06 -7.18
C ASN A 87 -12.58 20.52 -5.74
N ASN A 88 -13.24 19.86 -4.79
CA ASN A 88 -13.10 20.14 -3.35
C ASN A 88 -12.02 19.29 -2.69
N GLU A 89 -11.20 18.59 -3.47
CA GLU A 89 -10.12 17.78 -2.93
C GLU A 89 -8.96 18.68 -2.53
N ASP A 90 -8.32 18.31 -1.44
CA ASP A 90 -7.09 18.95 -1.03
C ASP A 90 -5.99 18.64 -2.05
N ARG A 91 -5.45 19.70 -2.66
CA ARG A 91 -4.43 19.61 -3.69
C ARG A 91 -3.14 18.98 -3.18
N SER A 92 -2.81 19.14 -1.91
CA SER A 92 -1.64 18.51 -1.31
C SER A 92 -1.77 16.99 -1.34
N TRP A 93 -2.96 16.46 -1.05
CA TRP A 93 -3.27 15.04 -1.16
C TRP A 93 -3.20 14.54 -2.60
N ILE A 94 -3.70 15.30 -3.57
CA ILE A 94 -3.59 14.93 -4.98
C ILE A 94 -2.12 14.86 -5.41
N GLU A 95 -1.34 15.90 -5.13
CA GLU A 95 0.08 15.96 -5.49
C GLU A 95 0.89 14.84 -4.82
N PHE A 96 0.59 14.51 -3.56
CA PHE A 96 1.19 13.37 -2.86
C PHE A 96 0.94 12.05 -3.61
N ASN A 97 -0.29 11.80 -4.05
CA ASN A 97 -0.60 10.54 -4.73
C ASN A 97 -0.02 10.47 -6.16
N ILE A 98 0.20 11.60 -6.84
CA ILE A 98 1.00 11.63 -8.08
C ILE A 98 2.45 11.24 -7.78
N GLY A 99 3.03 11.80 -6.71
CA GLY A 99 4.36 11.43 -6.24
C GLY A 99 4.48 9.94 -5.97
N ARG A 100 3.46 9.34 -5.32
CA ARG A 100 3.39 7.89 -5.05
C ARG A 100 3.39 7.05 -6.32
N ALA A 101 2.58 7.41 -7.31
CA ALA A 101 2.55 6.69 -8.58
C ALA A 101 3.91 6.76 -9.31
N LEU A 102 4.56 7.93 -9.32
CA LEU A 102 5.89 8.10 -9.90
C LEU A 102 6.97 7.30 -9.16
N ASP A 103 6.88 7.21 -7.83
CA ASP A 103 7.80 6.45 -6.99
C ASP A 103 7.75 4.96 -7.31
N PHE A 104 6.54 4.38 -7.37
CA PHE A 104 6.35 2.99 -7.77
C PHE A 104 6.81 2.69 -9.21
N LYS A 105 6.78 3.69 -10.10
CA LYS A 105 7.36 3.59 -11.46
C LYS A 105 8.89 3.67 -11.49
N GLY A 106 9.54 3.96 -10.37
CA GLY A 106 10.98 4.18 -10.30
C GLY A 106 11.43 5.60 -10.69
N GLN A 107 10.49 6.55 -10.83
CA GLN A 107 10.75 7.91 -11.29
C GLN A 107 10.99 8.87 -10.12
N TRP A 108 11.98 8.54 -9.28
CA TRP A 108 12.15 9.12 -7.94
C TRP A 108 12.38 10.63 -7.93
N LYS A 109 13.09 11.18 -8.94
CA LYS A 109 13.34 12.63 -9.04
C LYS A 109 12.06 13.42 -9.29
N GLU A 110 11.13 12.88 -10.07
CA GLU A 110 9.83 13.53 -10.29
C GLU A 110 8.92 13.31 -9.08
N ALA A 111 8.94 12.12 -8.49
CA ALA A 111 8.22 11.84 -7.24
C ALA A 111 8.58 12.84 -6.13
N GLU A 112 9.88 13.07 -5.91
CA GLU A 112 10.39 14.05 -4.94
C GLU A 112 9.82 15.46 -5.16
N LYS A 113 9.72 15.92 -6.41
CA LYS A 113 9.12 17.24 -6.70
C LYS A 113 7.66 17.30 -6.28
N TYR A 114 6.89 16.24 -6.56
CA TYR A 114 5.49 16.17 -6.17
C TYR A 114 5.32 16.09 -4.65
N TYR A 115 6.15 15.30 -3.97
CA TYR A 115 6.15 15.24 -2.50
C TYR A 115 6.52 16.59 -1.86
N ASN A 116 7.51 17.30 -2.40
CA ASN A 116 7.87 18.62 -1.90
C ASN A 116 6.75 19.65 -2.10
N ARG A 117 6.04 19.62 -3.23
CA ARG A 117 4.87 20.48 -3.44
C ARG A 117 3.75 20.18 -2.46
N ALA A 118 3.43 18.89 -2.30
CA ALA A 118 2.42 18.44 -1.34
C ALA A 118 2.76 18.92 0.08
N TYR A 119 4.00 18.70 0.51
CA TYR A 119 4.50 19.17 1.81
C TYR A 119 4.36 20.69 1.97
N ASN A 120 4.85 21.47 1.00
CA ASN A 120 4.78 22.93 1.09
C ASN A 120 3.33 23.43 1.19
N ARG A 121 2.39 22.84 0.45
CA ARG A 121 0.96 23.19 0.55
C ARG A 121 0.36 22.88 1.91
N MET A 122 0.64 21.71 2.47
CA MET A 122 0.17 21.36 3.82
C MET A 122 0.68 22.34 4.87
N MET A 123 1.93 22.79 4.72
CA MET A 123 2.53 23.77 5.62
C MET A 123 1.94 25.18 5.44
N GLU A 124 1.57 25.56 4.22
CA GLU A 124 0.90 26.84 3.93
C GLU A 124 -0.53 26.87 4.50
N ASP A 125 -1.32 25.80 4.35
CA ASP A 125 -2.70 25.73 4.84
C ASP A 125 -2.78 25.61 6.38
N GLY A 126 -1.78 25.02 7.04
CA GLY A 126 -1.69 24.96 8.50
C GLY A 126 -1.22 26.26 9.18
N SER A 127 -0.89 27.30 8.40
CA SER A 127 -0.37 28.58 8.88
C SER A 127 -1.43 29.70 8.96
N ASN A 128 -2.70 29.41 8.67
CA ASN A 128 -3.82 30.37 8.66
C ASN A 128 -4.86 30.10 9.75
#